data_AF-A0A257TD73-F1
#
_entry.id   AF-A0A257TD73-F1
#
_cell.length_a   1.000
_cell.length_b   1.000
_cell.length_c   1.000
_cell.angle_alpha   90.00
_cell.angle_beta   90.00
_cell.angle_gamma   90.00
#
_symmetry.space_group_name_H-M   'P 1'
#
loop_
_entity.id
_entity.type
_entity.pdbx_description
1 polymer ?
#
loop_
_entity_poly.entity_id
_entity_poly.type
_entity_poly.pdbx_seq_one_letter_code
_entity_poly.pdbx_strand_id
1 'polypeptide(L)'
;MVDSAIICLENTDRFMEQGKPVHEAALEGASQVALPELVSSLSTLMVLTPLAFLPGVSSFLFAPMAMAVTFAMATAYILSRTLIPAASVAWLKPKKRQHEGDDKEGGPLHRAFEKFQAGVEAWIEEYGKLLDWMIEHRWITVIVGYSLLIVVVSALILPLRREFFPEVDAGSFEIYCRGPSGTRLRVMNDRVAEVEDYIRREIPEHDLQLILSEIGVTPDWSSGYSKNSAKFESIVRIQLTEDRQDTAQHYVKALRHGFARQKKFSDLEFSFNSGGLILSALNEGKVTPIDIRVKGKKPREAHKIADLIHRKVAMIDGVVDSRILQREDYPTYKVEVDRAKAADLGLSQEDVVKSVIAALNSSIQFNKNIFWIDE
;
A
#
# COMPACT_ATOMS: atom_id res chain seq x y z
N MET A 1 -15.84 18.75 -9.33
CA MET A 1 -14.58 19.50 -9.16
C MET A 1 -14.92 20.98 -9.11
N VAL A 2 -14.25 21.75 -8.25
CA VAL A 2 -14.60 23.16 -8.00
C VAL A 2 -13.99 24.07 -9.06
N ASP A 3 -12.84 23.70 -9.63
CA ASP A 3 -12.09 24.49 -10.62
C ASP A 3 -12.95 24.90 -11.82
N SER A 4 -13.66 23.93 -12.40
CA SER A 4 -14.65 24.14 -13.48
C SER A 4 -15.70 25.21 -13.11
N ALA A 5 -16.21 25.15 -11.88
CA ALA A 5 -17.21 26.09 -11.41
C ALA A 5 -16.63 27.48 -11.19
N ILE A 6 -15.41 27.59 -10.65
CA ILE A 6 -14.71 28.86 -10.44
C ILE A 6 -14.45 29.54 -11.79
N ILE A 7 -13.93 28.83 -12.78
CA ILE A 7 -13.66 29.39 -14.11
C ILE A 7 -14.94 29.97 -14.73
N CYS A 8 -16.06 29.24 -14.63
CA CYS A 8 -17.34 29.73 -15.13
C CYS A 8 -17.85 30.94 -14.34
N LEU A 9 -17.70 30.94 -13.01
CA LEU A 9 -18.14 32.01 -12.12
C LEU A 9 -17.34 33.30 -12.33
N GLU A 10 -16.02 33.20 -12.39
CA GLU A 10 -15.11 34.33 -12.59
C GLU A 10 -15.29 34.95 -13.97
N ASN A 11 -15.49 34.13 -15.01
CA ASN A 11 -15.80 34.65 -16.33
C ASN A 11 -17.18 35.32 -16.38
N THR A 12 -18.15 34.83 -15.58
CA THR A 12 -19.45 35.49 -15.41
C THR A 12 -19.31 36.83 -14.70
N ASP A 13 -18.55 36.91 -13.61
CA ASP A 13 -18.30 38.18 -12.89
C ASP A 13 -17.58 39.18 -13.79
N ARG A 14 -16.60 38.75 -14.59
CA ARG A 14 -15.91 39.61 -15.57
C ARG A 14 -16.88 40.23 -16.58
N PHE A 15 -17.87 39.48 -17.09
CA PHE A 15 -18.90 40.04 -17.98
C PHE A 15 -19.89 40.95 -17.24
N MET A 16 -20.17 40.69 -15.96
CA MET A 16 -20.96 41.59 -15.12
C MET A 16 -20.24 42.92 -14.87
N GLU A 17 -18.91 42.90 -14.67
CA GLU A 17 -18.07 44.10 -14.53
C GLU A 17 -18.03 44.93 -15.82
N GLN A 18 -18.15 44.28 -16.98
CA GLN A 18 -18.33 44.96 -18.27
C GLN A 18 -19.74 45.57 -18.45
N GLY A 19 -20.62 45.44 -17.45
CA GLY A 19 -21.95 46.06 -17.41
C GLY A 19 -23.08 45.23 -18.02
N LYS A 20 -22.83 43.95 -18.36
CA LYS A 20 -23.88 43.06 -18.88
C LYS A 20 -24.84 42.63 -17.76
N PRO A 21 -26.16 42.45 -18.04
CA PRO A 21 -27.09 41.91 -17.07
C PRO A 21 -26.70 40.47 -16.70
N VAL A 22 -26.95 40.07 -15.44
CA VAL A 22 -26.50 38.78 -14.87
C VAL A 22 -26.90 37.58 -15.74
N HIS A 23 -28.09 37.60 -16.33
CA HIS A 23 -28.56 36.53 -17.22
C HIS A 23 -27.71 36.40 -18.49
N GLU A 24 -27.40 37.51 -19.16
CA GLU A 24 -26.55 37.50 -20.36
C GLU A 24 -25.10 37.18 -20.00
N ALA A 25 -24.59 37.76 -18.90
CA ALA A 25 -23.25 37.51 -18.40
C ALA A 25 -23.02 36.03 -18.05
N ALA A 26 -24.01 35.35 -17.45
CA ALA A 26 -23.90 33.93 -17.12
C ALA A 26 -23.92 33.03 -18.36
N LEU A 27 -24.77 33.35 -19.35
CA LEU A 27 -24.86 32.58 -20.58
C LEU A 27 -23.59 32.72 -21.44
N GLU A 28 -23.11 33.94 -21.62
CA GLU A 28 -21.94 34.24 -22.43
C GLU A 28 -20.63 33.88 -21.70
N GLY A 29 -20.60 34.07 -20.38
CA GLY A 29 -19.53 33.60 -19.51
C GLY A 29 -19.33 32.10 -19.63
N ALA A 30 -20.41 31.32 -19.53
CA ALA A 30 -20.36 29.87 -19.64
C ALA A 30 -20.00 29.38 -21.05
N SER A 31 -20.48 30.05 -22.10
CA SER A 31 -20.22 29.64 -23.49
C SER A 31 -18.77 29.89 -23.92
N GLN A 32 -18.17 31.00 -23.46
CA GLN A 32 -16.79 31.34 -23.81
C GLN A 32 -15.77 30.36 -23.23
N VAL A 33 -15.98 29.90 -21.98
CA VAL A 33 -15.06 28.96 -21.33
C VAL A 33 -15.36 27.49 -21.64
N ALA A 34 -16.46 27.20 -22.34
CA ALA A 34 -16.89 25.84 -22.68
C ALA A 34 -15.81 25.02 -23.39
N LEU A 35 -15.30 25.54 -24.50
CA LEU A 35 -14.32 24.83 -25.32
C LEU A 35 -12.94 24.72 -24.64
N PRO A 36 -12.35 25.80 -24.08
CA PRO A 36 -11.08 25.69 -23.37
C PRO A 36 -11.10 24.68 -22.23
N GLU A 37 -12.17 24.66 -21.43
CA GLU A 37 -12.31 23.74 -20.30
C GLU A 37 -12.49 22.29 -20.77
N LEU A 38 -13.24 22.07 -21.86
CA LEU A 38 -13.37 20.73 -22.45
C LEU A 38 -12.02 20.19 -22.92
N VAL A 39 -11.23 21.01 -23.62
CA VAL A 39 -9.89 20.64 -24.10
C VAL A 39 -8.96 20.34 -22.92
N SER A 40 -8.99 21.16 -21.87
CA SER A 40 -8.22 20.92 -20.64
C SER A 40 -8.64 19.66 -19.90
N SER A 41 -9.95 19.36 -19.88
CA SER A 41 -10.46 18.14 -19.26
C SER A 41 -10.04 16.91 -20.05
N LEU A 42 -10.18 16.94 -21.39
CA LEU A 42 -9.74 15.87 -22.26
C LEU A 42 -8.24 15.61 -22.20
N SER A 43 -7.41 16.66 -22.13
CA SER A 43 -5.95 16.48 -21.98
C SER A 43 -5.60 15.75 -20.67
N THR A 44 -6.28 16.08 -19.58
CA THR A 44 -6.13 15.40 -18.30
C THR A 44 -6.56 13.93 -18.40
N LEU A 45 -7.69 13.65 -19.04
CA LEU A 45 -8.15 12.28 -19.28
C LEU A 45 -7.20 11.48 -20.18
N MET A 46 -6.59 12.10 -21.18
CA MET A 46 -5.59 11.46 -22.05
C MET A 46 -4.34 11.04 -21.26
N VAL A 47 -3.91 11.84 -20.28
CA VAL A 47 -2.79 11.49 -19.39
C VAL A 47 -3.15 10.32 -18.46
N LEU A 48 -4.40 10.21 -18.04
CA LEU A 48 -4.88 9.12 -17.16
C LEU A 48 -5.22 7.84 -17.93
N THR A 49 -5.49 7.93 -19.23
CA THR A 49 -5.91 6.78 -20.05
C THR A 49 -4.92 5.61 -19.98
N PRO A 50 -3.58 5.79 -20.08
CA PRO A 50 -2.64 4.69 -19.93
C PRO A 50 -2.72 3.95 -18.59
N LEU A 51 -3.12 4.64 -17.51
CA LEU A 51 -3.24 4.03 -16.18
C LEU A 51 -4.36 2.98 -16.13
N ALA A 52 -5.44 3.20 -16.90
CA ALA A 52 -6.54 2.23 -17.02
C ALA A 52 -6.12 0.93 -17.74
N PHE A 53 -5.04 0.98 -18.53
CA PHE A 53 -4.51 -0.15 -19.29
C PHE A 53 -3.25 -0.77 -18.68
N LEU A 54 -2.89 -0.41 -17.44
CA LEU A 54 -1.75 -1.03 -16.76
C LEU A 54 -2.01 -2.54 -16.56
N PRO A 55 -1.09 -3.42 -16.99
CA PRO A 55 -1.20 -4.85 -16.71
C PRO A 55 -0.76 -5.17 -15.28
N GLY A 56 -1.20 -6.33 -14.79
CA GLY A 56 -0.76 -6.87 -13.50
C GLY A 56 -1.47 -6.25 -12.29
N VAL A 57 -0.86 -6.40 -11.11
CA VAL A 57 -1.54 -6.08 -9.84
C VAL A 57 -1.78 -4.57 -9.66
N SER A 58 -0.92 -3.73 -10.23
CA SER A 58 -1.07 -2.27 -10.21
C SER A 58 -2.39 -1.79 -10.83
N SER A 59 -2.98 -2.56 -11.77
CA SER A 59 -4.27 -2.26 -12.39
C SER A 59 -5.40 -2.16 -11.36
N PHE A 60 -5.40 -3.04 -10.36
CA PHE A 60 -6.44 -3.08 -9.32
C PHE A 60 -6.49 -1.81 -8.47
N LEU A 61 -5.37 -1.08 -8.37
CA LEU A 61 -5.31 0.18 -7.65
C LEU A 61 -5.59 1.38 -8.55
N PHE A 62 -4.94 1.43 -9.72
CA PHE A 62 -4.96 2.61 -10.57
C PHE A 62 -6.19 2.69 -11.49
N ALA A 63 -6.76 1.57 -11.94
CA ALA A 63 -7.91 1.60 -12.83
C ALA A 63 -9.17 2.16 -12.13
N PRO A 64 -9.55 1.75 -10.90
CA PRO A 64 -10.67 2.35 -10.18
C PRO A 64 -10.47 3.86 -9.93
N MET A 65 -9.25 4.28 -9.59
CA MET A 65 -8.89 5.68 -9.39
C MET A 65 -9.06 6.49 -10.68
N ALA A 66 -8.54 5.99 -11.81
CA ALA A 66 -8.68 6.63 -13.11
C ALA A 66 -10.16 6.74 -13.55
N MET A 67 -10.95 5.68 -13.33
CA MET A 67 -12.39 5.70 -13.60
C MET A 67 -13.11 6.75 -12.72
N ALA A 68 -12.84 6.78 -11.42
CA ALA A 68 -13.46 7.74 -10.51
C ALA A 68 -13.16 9.19 -10.91
N VAL A 69 -11.91 9.50 -11.25
CA VAL A 69 -11.53 10.84 -11.74
C VAL A 69 -12.22 11.14 -13.07
N THR A 70 -12.29 10.18 -13.98
CA THR A 70 -12.96 10.36 -15.28
C THR A 70 -14.44 10.71 -15.11
N PHE A 71 -15.16 9.95 -14.29
CA PHE A 71 -16.56 10.24 -13.98
C PHE A 71 -16.71 11.59 -13.26
N ALA A 72 -15.86 11.89 -12.28
CA ALA A 72 -15.91 13.16 -11.56
C ALA A 72 -15.67 14.36 -12.46
N MET A 73 -14.72 14.28 -13.40
CA MET A 73 -14.42 15.34 -14.38
C MET A 73 -15.57 15.51 -15.38
N ALA A 74 -16.11 14.40 -15.92
CA ALA A 74 -17.24 14.45 -16.84
C ALA A 74 -18.48 15.07 -16.18
N THR A 75 -18.81 14.64 -14.96
CA THR A 75 -19.92 15.22 -14.19
C THR A 75 -19.65 16.68 -13.83
N ALA A 76 -18.43 17.04 -13.43
CA ALA A 76 -18.07 18.42 -13.12
C ALA A 76 -18.23 19.35 -14.33
N TYR A 77 -17.81 18.90 -15.52
CA TYR A 77 -18.00 19.64 -16.76
C TYR A 77 -19.48 19.87 -17.07
N ILE A 78 -20.33 18.84 -16.93
CA ILE A 78 -21.78 18.96 -17.15
C ILE A 78 -22.41 19.94 -16.14
N LEU A 79 -22.05 19.83 -14.86
CA LEU A 79 -22.57 20.71 -13.81
C LEU A 79 -22.10 22.15 -13.97
N SER A 80 -20.85 22.37 -14.41
CA SER A 80 -20.29 23.69 -14.72
C SER A 80 -21.06 24.41 -15.82
N ARG A 81 -21.70 23.69 -16.75
CA ARG A 81 -22.48 24.28 -17.84
C ARG A 81 -23.97 24.43 -17.57
N THR A 82 -24.51 23.61 -16.68
CA THR A 82 -25.95 23.57 -16.40
C THR A 82 -26.26 24.26 -15.08
N LEU A 83 -25.67 23.77 -13.99
CA LEU A 83 -25.97 24.19 -12.64
C LEU A 83 -25.33 25.54 -12.30
N ILE A 84 -24.06 25.73 -12.64
CA ILE A 84 -23.32 26.96 -12.26
C ILE A 84 -23.92 28.22 -12.88
N PRO A 85 -24.24 28.28 -14.19
CA PRO A 85 -24.84 29.48 -14.77
C PRO A 85 -26.23 29.77 -14.19
N ALA A 86 -27.04 28.73 -13.96
CA ALA A 86 -28.35 28.87 -13.33
C ALA A 86 -28.24 29.38 -11.87
N ALA A 87 -27.30 28.83 -11.10
CA ALA A 87 -27.01 29.28 -9.74
C ALA A 87 -26.45 30.70 -9.72
N SER A 88 -25.61 31.07 -10.70
CA SER A 88 -25.09 32.42 -10.84
C SER A 88 -26.21 33.43 -11.03
N VAL A 89 -27.18 33.16 -11.91
CA VAL A 89 -28.35 34.04 -12.09
C VAL A 89 -29.22 34.14 -10.82
N ALA A 90 -29.35 33.04 -10.08
CA ALA A 90 -30.16 33.02 -8.87
C ALA A 90 -29.50 33.70 -7.66
N TRP A 91 -28.17 33.62 -7.54
CA TRP A 91 -27.44 34.00 -6.31
C TRP A 91 -26.51 35.21 -6.46
N LEU A 92 -26.00 35.51 -7.66
CA LEU A 92 -25.23 36.74 -7.84
C LEU A 92 -26.17 37.95 -7.83
N LYS A 93 -25.93 38.84 -6.88
CA LYS A 93 -26.60 40.14 -6.85
C LYS A 93 -25.97 41.03 -7.94
N PRO A 94 -26.78 41.80 -8.70
CA PRO A 94 -26.23 42.79 -9.61
C PRO A 94 -25.37 43.77 -8.80
N LYS A 95 -24.07 43.89 -9.12
CA LYS A 95 -23.24 45.01 -8.66
C LYS A 95 -23.92 46.27 -9.20
N LYS A 96 -24.57 47.07 -8.34
CA LYS A 96 -25.04 48.41 -8.73
C LYS A 96 -23.81 49.15 -9.23
N ARG A 97 -23.87 49.62 -10.48
CA ARG A 97 -22.90 50.50 -11.13
C ARG A 97 -22.45 51.52 -10.07
N GLN A 98 -21.20 51.41 -9.60
CA GLN A 98 -20.64 52.36 -8.65
C GLN A 98 -20.71 53.73 -9.32
N HIS A 99 -21.65 54.55 -8.84
CA HIS A 99 -21.54 55.98 -9.00
C HIS A 99 -20.30 56.42 -8.20
N GLU A 100 -19.51 57.25 -8.84
CA GLU A 100 -18.23 57.84 -8.47
C GLU A 100 -18.21 58.67 -7.16
N GLY A 101 -18.97 58.33 -6.11
CA GLY A 101 -18.99 59.19 -4.94
C GLY A 101 -19.85 58.77 -3.76
N ASP A 102 -19.78 57.51 -3.30
CA ASP A 102 -20.26 57.19 -1.96
C ASP A 102 -19.13 56.54 -1.14
N ASP A 103 -18.51 57.40 -0.36
CA ASP A 103 -17.38 57.16 0.52
C ASP A 103 -17.88 56.34 1.73
N LYS A 104 -17.31 55.14 1.91
CA LYS A 104 -16.95 54.54 3.22
C LYS A 104 -18.07 54.23 4.22
N GLU A 105 -18.53 52.97 4.20
CA GLU A 105 -18.89 52.24 5.44
C GLU A 105 -18.37 50.78 5.43
N GLY A 106 -17.11 50.60 5.06
CA GLY A 106 -16.44 49.30 5.17
C GLY A 106 -15.68 49.17 6.50
N GLY A 107 -16.07 48.23 7.36
CA GLY A 107 -15.35 47.91 8.60
C GLY A 107 -13.88 47.51 8.39
N PRO A 108 -13.11 47.19 9.46
CA PRO A 108 -11.70 46.83 9.36
C PRO A 108 -11.40 45.68 8.38
N LEU A 109 -12.38 44.80 8.16
CA LEU A 109 -12.31 43.72 7.17
C LEU A 109 -12.30 44.22 5.71
N HIS A 110 -13.05 45.28 5.40
CA HIS A 110 -13.13 45.85 4.05
C HIS A 110 -11.81 46.52 3.66
N ARG A 111 -11.21 47.28 4.60
CA ARG A 111 -9.87 47.88 4.41
C ARG A 111 -8.77 46.84 4.26
N ALA A 112 -8.87 45.70 4.94
CA ALA A 112 -7.95 44.59 4.76
C ALA A 112 -8.09 43.97 3.35
N PHE A 113 -9.33 43.84 2.86
CA PHE A 113 -9.62 43.33 1.52
C PHE A 113 -9.14 44.29 0.41
N GLU A 114 -9.34 45.61 0.57
CA GLU A 114 -8.83 46.62 -0.35
C GLU A 114 -7.30 46.61 -0.42
N LYS A 115 -6.61 46.49 0.73
CA LYS A 115 -5.14 46.37 0.75
C LYS A 115 -4.65 45.08 0.10
N PHE A 116 -5.38 43.96 0.29
CA PHE A 116 -5.08 42.70 -0.38
C PHE A 116 -5.26 42.85 -1.90
N GLN A 117 -6.36 43.44 -2.34
CA GLN A 117 -6.64 43.67 -3.76
C GLN A 117 -5.59 44.57 -4.41
N ALA A 118 -5.21 45.67 -3.76
CA ALA A 118 -4.12 46.54 -4.22
C ALA A 118 -2.76 45.80 -4.25
N GLY A 119 -2.52 44.89 -3.31
CA GLY A 119 -1.32 44.04 -3.31
C GLY A 119 -1.29 43.04 -4.47
N VAL A 120 -2.44 42.42 -4.77
CA VAL A 120 -2.59 41.52 -5.93
C VAL A 120 -2.39 42.28 -7.23
N GLU A 121 -2.96 43.47 -7.34
CA GLU A 121 -2.85 44.29 -8.55
C GLU A 121 -1.42 44.78 -8.79
N ALA A 122 -0.71 45.20 -7.74
CA ALA A 122 0.71 45.51 -7.81
C ALA A 122 1.56 44.29 -8.23
N TRP A 123 1.22 43.09 -7.72
CA TRP A 123 1.86 41.84 -8.15
C TRP A 123 1.60 41.51 -9.62
N ILE A 124 0.39 41.74 -10.12
CA ILE A 124 0.06 41.55 -11.54
C ILE A 124 0.88 42.51 -12.41
N GLU A 125 1.01 43.77 -12.02
CA GLU A 125 1.86 44.74 -12.73
C GLU A 125 3.35 44.34 -12.74
N GLU A 126 3.88 43.89 -11.61
CA GLU A 126 5.26 43.40 -11.51
C GLU A 126 5.48 42.13 -12.35
N TYR A 127 4.52 41.20 -12.32
CA TYR A 127 4.53 40.01 -13.16
C TYR A 127 4.54 40.38 -14.65
N GLY A 128 3.73 41.37 -15.06
CA GLY A 128 3.70 41.89 -16.43
C GLY A 128 5.06 42.42 -16.88
N LYS A 129 5.71 43.25 -16.05
CA LYS A 129 7.06 43.79 -16.34
C LYS A 129 8.11 42.69 -16.49
N LEU A 130 8.03 41.65 -15.65
CA LEU A 130 8.90 40.48 -15.72
C LEU A 130 8.66 39.68 -17.00
N LEU A 131 7.39 39.50 -17.40
CA LEU A 131 7.01 38.80 -18.62
C LEU A 131 7.52 39.53 -19.86
N ASP A 132 7.35 40.85 -19.93
CA ASP A 132 7.84 41.68 -21.03
C ASP A 132 9.37 41.54 -21.17
N TRP A 133 10.09 41.62 -20.06
CA TRP A 133 11.54 41.40 -20.03
C TRP A 133 11.94 40.00 -20.53
N MET A 134 11.20 38.95 -20.10
CA MET A 134 11.44 37.58 -20.52
C MET A 134 11.20 37.36 -22.02
N ILE A 135 10.20 38.04 -22.60
CA ILE A 135 9.88 37.98 -24.03
C ILE A 135 10.96 38.67 -24.85
N GLU A 136 11.43 39.85 -24.41
CA GLU A 136 12.55 40.55 -25.06
C GLU A 136 13.84 39.71 -25.05
N HIS A 137 14.10 38.98 -23.97
CA HIS A 137 15.28 38.15 -23.78
C HIS A 137 15.03 36.65 -23.99
N ARG A 138 14.15 36.29 -24.94
CA ARG A 138 13.68 34.90 -25.17
C ARG A 138 14.75 33.80 -25.12
N TRP A 139 15.93 34.02 -25.69
CA TRP A 139 16.99 33.01 -25.69
C TRP A 139 17.62 32.81 -24.32
N ILE A 140 17.79 33.90 -23.56
CA ILE A 140 18.29 33.83 -22.18
C ILE A 140 17.27 33.11 -21.31
N THR A 141 15.98 33.47 -21.42
CA THR A 141 14.89 32.84 -20.68
C THR A 141 14.81 31.34 -20.94
N VAL A 142 14.90 30.92 -22.21
CA VAL A 142 14.89 29.50 -22.60
C VAL A 142 16.11 28.76 -22.05
N ILE A 143 17.32 29.30 -22.22
CA ILE A 143 18.56 28.66 -21.75
C ILE A 143 18.55 28.52 -20.24
N VAL A 144 18.24 29.60 -19.51
CA VAL A 144 18.20 29.60 -18.05
C VAL A 144 17.11 28.65 -17.55
N GLY A 145 15.92 28.68 -18.15
CA GLY A 145 14.81 27.80 -17.78
C GLY A 145 15.14 26.32 -17.95
N TYR A 146 15.67 25.92 -19.10
CA TYR A 146 16.09 24.52 -19.32
C TYR A 146 17.29 24.13 -18.45
N SER A 147 18.25 25.03 -18.23
CA SER A 147 19.39 24.76 -17.35
C SER A 147 18.94 24.54 -15.92
N LEU A 148 18.04 25.39 -15.41
CA LEU A 148 17.44 25.24 -14.10
C LEU A 148 16.68 23.91 -13.99
N LEU A 149 15.87 23.56 -15.00
CA LEU A 149 15.14 22.30 -15.04
C LEU A 149 16.10 21.09 -14.95
N ILE A 150 17.17 21.08 -15.75
CA ILE A 150 18.16 19.99 -15.75
C ILE A 150 18.84 19.88 -14.39
N VAL A 151 19.25 21.02 -13.81
CA VAL A 151 19.90 21.05 -12.49
C VAL A 151 18.96 20.52 -11.41
N VAL A 152 17.71 20.98 -11.38
CA VAL A 152 16.71 20.56 -10.39
C VAL A 152 16.38 19.08 -10.55
N VAL A 153 16.10 18.61 -11.76
CA VAL A 153 15.80 17.19 -12.02
C VAL A 153 16.99 16.30 -11.66
N SER A 154 18.20 16.69 -12.03
CA SER A 154 19.41 15.90 -11.71
C SER A 154 19.68 15.88 -10.21
N ALA A 155 19.48 17.00 -9.51
CA ALA A 155 19.65 17.07 -8.07
C ALA A 155 18.60 16.23 -7.32
N LEU A 156 17.36 16.18 -7.80
CA LEU A 156 16.27 15.42 -7.18
C LEU A 156 16.34 13.91 -7.44
N ILE A 157 16.84 13.47 -8.59
CA ILE A 157 16.92 12.03 -8.94
C ILE A 157 17.89 11.28 -8.01
N LEU A 158 18.98 11.92 -7.57
CA LEU A 158 20.01 11.27 -6.75
C LEU A 158 19.51 10.77 -5.37
N PRO A 159 18.76 11.55 -4.58
CA PRO A 159 18.24 11.09 -3.28
C PRO A 159 16.97 10.24 -3.37
N LEU A 160 16.29 10.18 -4.53
CA LEU A 160 15.01 9.50 -4.67
C LEU A 160 15.18 7.98 -4.54
N ARG A 161 14.64 7.43 -3.45
CA ARG A 161 14.50 5.99 -3.25
C ARG A 161 13.39 5.45 -4.14
N ARG A 162 13.55 4.20 -4.58
CA ARG A 162 12.54 3.50 -5.37
C ARG A 162 11.84 2.50 -4.49
N GLU A 163 10.54 2.70 -4.34
CA GLU A 163 9.64 1.78 -3.65
C GLU A 163 8.53 1.39 -4.63
N PHE A 164 8.06 0.16 -4.54
CA PHE A 164 6.97 -0.31 -5.41
C PHE A 164 5.64 0.34 -5.00
N PHE A 165 5.39 0.41 -3.69
CA PHE A 165 4.27 1.12 -3.07
C PHE A 165 4.71 1.69 -1.72
N PRO A 166 4.12 2.82 -1.27
CA PRO A 166 4.39 3.34 0.05
C PRO A 166 3.91 2.35 1.11
N GLU A 167 4.65 2.27 2.22
CA GLU A 167 4.21 1.51 3.37
C GLU A 167 2.98 2.20 4.00
N VAL A 168 1.82 1.55 3.90
CA VAL A 168 0.58 2.01 4.54
C VAL A 168 0.45 1.31 5.88
N ASP A 169 0.14 2.06 6.92
CA ASP A 169 -0.21 1.47 8.22
C ASP A 169 -1.62 0.85 8.16
N ALA A 170 -1.67 -0.47 8.10
CA ALA A 170 -2.90 -1.24 8.06
C ALA A 170 -3.56 -1.43 9.45
N GLY A 171 -3.00 -0.81 10.51
CA GLY A 171 -3.45 -1.02 11.90
C GLY A 171 -3.27 -2.46 12.38
N SER A 172 -2.48 -3.26 11.66
CA SER A 172 -2.27 -4.67 11.94
C SER A 172 -0.94 -5.14 11.35
N PHE A 173 -0.36 -6.18 11.93
CA PHE A 173 0.84 -6.82 11.41
C PHE A 173 0.91 -8.29 11.80
N GLU A 174 1.66 -9.06 11.04
CA GLU A 174 1.91 -10.49 11.29
C GLU A 174 3.37 -10.71 11.69
N ILE A 175 3.58 -11.58 12.68
CA ILE A 175 4.89 -12.10 13.07
C ILE A 175 4.92 -13.58 12.71
N TYR A 176 5.83 -13.93 11.81
CA TYR A 176 6.17 -15.32 11.52
C TYR A 176 7.23 -15.75 12.53
N CYS A 177 6.87 -16.70 13.38
CA CYS A 177 7.74 -17.25 14.41
C CYS A 177 8.05 -18.71 14.06
N ARG A 178 9.33 -19.04 13.94
CA ARG A 178 9.79 -20.38 13.57
C ARG A 178 10.81 -20.88 14.59
N GLY A 179 10.49 -21.99 15.24
CA GLY A 179 11.41 -22.67 16.15
C GLY A 179 12.40 -23.61 15.44
N PRO A 180 13.27 -24.28 16.20
CA PRO A 180 14.16 -25.31 15.67
C PRO A 180 13.38 -26.45 15.00
N SER A 181 13.93 -26.99 13.91
CA SER A 181 13.27 -28.06 13.15
C SER A 181 13.02 -29.30 14.02
N GLY A 182 11.79 -29.82 13.95
CA GLY A 182 11.37 -30.96 14.77
C GLY A 182 10.86 -30.61 16.17
N THR A 183 10.78 -29.32 16.52
CA THR A 183 10.14 -28.89 17.77
C THR A 183 8.70 -29.41 17.82
N ARG A 184 8.33 -30.02 18.96
CA ARG A 184 6.98 -30.55 19.16
C ARG A 184 5.98 -29.40 19.24
N LEU A 185 4.78 -29.62 18.69
CA LEU A 185 3.71 -28.62 18.68
C LEU A 185 3.43 -28.03 20.08
N ARG A 186 3.38 -28.88 21.11
CA ARG A 186 3.17 -28.44 22.50
C ARG A 186 4.28 -27.50 22.98
N VAL A 187 5.53 -27.83 22.69
CA VAL A 187 6.66 -26.97 23.05
C VAL A 187 6.56 -25.66 22.28
N MET A 188 6.29 -25.71 20.97
CA MET A 188 6.09 -24.50 20.17
C MET A 188 4.96 -23.62 20.73
N ASN A 189 3.86 -24.22 21.20
CA ASN A 189 2.75 -23.51 21.84
C ASN A 189 3.19 -22.75 23.09
N ASP A 190 3.96 -23.39 23.96
CA ASP A 190 4.50 -22.75 25.16
C ASP A 190 5.46 -21.60 24.79
N ARG A 191 6.28 -21.78 23.76
CA ARG A 191 7.18 -20.74 23.24
C ARG A 191 6.43 -19.55 22.64
N VAL A 192 5.33 -19.80 21.92
CA VAL A 192 4.47 -18.75 21.35
C VAL A 192 3.74 -18.00 22.45
N ALA A 193 3.30 -18.67 23.52
CA ALA A 193 2.75 -17.99 24.69
C ALA A 193 3.75 -17.01 25.33
N GLU A 194 5.03 -17.39 25.44
CA GLU A 194 6.08 -16.47 25.91
C GLU A 194 6.29 -15.25 24.97
N VAL A 195 6.07 -15.44 23.66
CA VAL A 195 6.12 -14.37 22.65
C VAL A 195 4.91 -13.45 22.81
N GLU A 196 3.70 -13.98 22.97
CA GLU A 196 2.49 -13.21 23.22
C GLU A 196 2.61 -12.37 24.50
N ASP A 197 3.10 -12.97 25.59
CA ASP A 197 3.34 -12.28 26.86
C ASP A 197 4.33 -11.12 26.70
N TYR A 198 5.34 -11.29 25.83
CA TYR A 198 6.27 -10.21 25.55
C TYR A 198 5.63 -9.09 24.73
N ILE A 199 4.84 -9.43 23.72
CA ILE A 199 4.10 -8.44 22.90
C ILE A 199 3.16 -7.61 23.78
N ARG A 200 2.42 -8.25 24.69
CA ARG A 200 1.51 -7.55 25.64
C ARG A 200 2.21 -6.61 26.60
N ARG A 201 3.51 -6.81 26.87
CA ARG A 201 4.30 -5.92 27.73
C ARG A 201 4.91 -4.76 26.96
N GLU A 202 5.26 -4.98 25.69
CA GLU A 202 5.90 -3.97 24.85
C GLU A 202 4.87 -3.01 24.23
N ILE A 203 3.69 -3.52 23.85
CA ILE A 203 2.60 -2.72 23.29
C ILE A 203 1.67 -2.28 24.44
N PRO A 204 1.37 -0.98 24.60
CA PRO A 204 0.39 -0.51 25.57
C PRO A 204 -0.97 -1.20 25.38
N GLU A 205 -1.63 -1.56 26.48
CA GLU A 205 -2.95 -2.24 26.43
C GLU A 205 -4.01 -1.45 25.65
N HIS A 206 -3.92 -0.12 25.66
CA HIS A 206 -4.79 0.78 24.90
C HIS A 206 -4.63 0.62 23.38
N ASP A 207 -3.42 0.35 22.90
CA ASP A 207 -3.10 0.28 21.48
C ASP A 207 -3.31 -1.14 20.92
N LEU A 208 -3.40 -2.14 21.79
CA LEU A 208 -3.52 -3.55 21.44
C LEU A 208 -4.99 -4.02 21.45
N GLN A 209 -5.55 -4.36 20.29
CA GLN A 209 -6.93 -4.84 20.19
C GLN A 209 -7.03 -6.37 20.28
N LEU A 210 -6.24 -7.09 19.49
CA LEU A 210 -6.32 -8.55 19.39
C LEU A 210 -4.97 -9.16 19.07
N ILE A 211 -4.67 -10.31 19.69
CA ILE A 211 -3.59 -11.21 19.28
C ILE A 211 -4.22 -12.55 18.90
N LEU A 212 -3.91 -13.04 17.70
CA LEU A 212 -4.33 -14.34 17.20
C LEU A 212 -3.10 -15.15 16.79
N SER A 213 -2.88 -16.28 17.43
CA SER A 213 -1.75 -17.17 17.12
C SER A 213 -2.21 -18.45 16.42
N GLU A 214 -1.73 -18.65 15.20
CA GLU A 214 -1.92 -19.87 14.43
C GLU A 214 -0.64 -20.70 14.52
N ILE A 215 -0.67 -21.84 15.22
CA ILE A 215 0.52 -22.65 15.51
C ILE A 215 0.42 -23.99 14.79
N GLY A 216 1.48 -24.34 14.06
CA GLY A 216 1.55 -25.60 13.34
C GLY A 216 0.72 -25.62 12.06
N VAL A 217 0.50 -26.83 11.55
CA VAL A 217 -0.27 -27.08 10.33
C VAL A 217 -1.35 -28.12 10.64
N THR A 218 -2.57 -27.82 10.24
CA THR A 218 -3.68 -28.77 10.27
C THR A 218 -3.51 -29.78 9.13
N PRO A 219 -3.52 -31.10 9.37
CA PRO A 219 -3.33 -32.09 8.31
C PRO A 219 -4.64 -32.31 7.53
N ASP A 220 -5.03 -31.31 6.74
CA ASP A 220 -6.21 -31.32 5.87
C ASP A 220 -5.86 -30.70 4.51
N TRP A 221 -6.70 -30.89 3.49
CA TRP A 221 -6.51 -30.27 2.17
C TRP A 221 -6.36 -28.74 2.27
N SER A 222 -7.04 -28.12 3.23
CA SER A 222 -6.93 -26.70 3.54
C SER A 222 -5.49 -26.25 3.90
N SER A 223 -4.62 -27.16 4.33
CA SER A 223 -3.21 -26.86 4.63
C SER A 223 -2.41 -26.33 3.44
N GLY A 224 -2.81 -26.66 2.21
CA GLY A 224 -2.19 -26.11 1.00
C GLY A 224 -2.31 -24.59 0.87
N TYR A 225 -3.25 -23.98 1.60
CA TYR A 225 -3.46 -22.54 1.67
C TYR A 225 -2.87 -21.91 2.94
N SER A 226 -2.38 -22.72 3.89
CA SER A 226 -1.72 -22.22 5.08
C SER A 226 -0.32 -21.72 4.76
N LYS A 227 0.06 -20.59 5.36
CA LYS A 227 1.44 -20.10 5.31
C LYS A 227 2.36 -20.87 6.27
N ASN A 228 1.80 -21.58 7.26
CA ASN A 228 2.56 -22.49 8.10
C ASN A 228 2.88 -23.76 7.31
N SER A 229 4.12 -24.24 7.43
CA SER A 229 4.61 -25.42 6.73
C SER A 229 4.98 -26.58 7.67
N ALA A 230 5.06 -26.34 8.98
CA ALA A 230 5.36 -27.39 9.95
C ALA A 230 4.86 -27.10 11.37
N LYS A 231 4.93 -28.10 12.25
CA LYS A 231 4.52 -28.04 13.67
C LYS A 231 5.32 -27.06 14.53
N PHE A 232 6.50 -26.66 14.06
CA PHE A 232 7.42 -25.74 14.73
C PHE A 232 7.35 -24.31 14.16
N GLU A 233 6.31 -24.01 13.39
CA GLU A 233 6.04 -22.69 12.84
C GLU A 233 4.75 -22.12 13.42
N SER A 234 4.69 -20.79 13.50
CA SER A 234 3.54 -20.06 13.96
C SER A 234 3.44 -18.71 13.25
N ILE A 235 2.20 -18.24 13.10
CA ILE A 235 1.86 -16.89 12.66
C ILE A 235 1.11 -16.24 13.81
N VAL A 236 1.71 -15.21 14.38
CA VAL A 236 1.07 -14.37 15.39
C VAL A 236 0.56 -13.13 14.66
N ARG A 237 -0.75 -12.95 14.57
CA ARG A 237 -1.40 -11.76 14.01
C ARG A 237 -1.78 -10.81 15.12
N ILE A 238 -1.41 -9.55 14.96
CA ILE A 238 -1.68 -8.48 15.92
C ILE A 238 -2.57 -7.46 15.22
N GLN A 239 -3.69 -7.12 15.88
CA GLN A 239 -4.56 -6.03 15.50
C GLN A 239 -4.39 -4.90 16.52
N LEU A 240 -4.20 -3.69 16.02
CA LEU A 240 -4.08 -2.46 16.81
C LEU A 240 -5.39 -1.67 16.74
N THR A 241 -5.61 -0.81 17.74
CA THR A 241 -6.76 0.09 17.80
C THR A 241 -6.64 1.25 16.81
N GLU A 242 -7.77 1.89 16.48
CA GLU A 242 -7.81 3.03 15.55
C GLU A 242 -7.22 4.31 16.19
N ASP A 243 -7.38 4.47 17.50
CA ASP A 243 -6.95 5.61 18.33
C ASP A 243 -5.57 5.41 18.98
N ARG A 244 -4.78 4.46 18.45
CA ARG A 244 -3.42 4.15 18.88
C ARG A 244 -2.49 5.37 18.79
N GLN A 245 -1.47 5.38 19.65
CA GLN A 245 -0.46 6.45 19.68
C GLN A 245 0.61 6.26 18.60
N ASP A 246 1.01 5.01 18.35
CA ASP A 246 2.10 4.67 17.45
C ASP A 246 1.64 3.78 16.29
N THR A 247 2.39 3.80 15.18
CA THR A 247 2.08 3.03 13.98
C THR A 247 2.45 1.55 14.12
N ALA A 248 1.84 0.67 13.30
CA ALA A 248 2.22 -0.74 13.26
C ALA A 248 3.73 -0.93 13.00
N GLN A 249 4.32 -0.09 12.15
CA GLN A 249 5.74 -0.10 11.81
C GLN A 249 6.63 0.25 13.02
N HIS A 250 6.19 1.19 13.87
CA HIS A 250 6.89 1.52 15.10
C HIS A 250 6.98 0.27 15.99
N TYR A 251 5.85 -0.38 16.25
CA TYR A 251 5.79 -1.59 17.07
C TYR A 251 6.58 -2.74 16.47
N VAL A 252 6.52 -2.95 15.15
CA VAL A 252 7.34 -3.96 14.46
C VAL A 252 8.83 -3.70 14.68
N LYS A 253 9.29 -2.44 14.59
CA LYS A 253 10.69 -2.09 14.83
C LYS A 253 11.08 -2.27 16.30
N ALA A 254 10.22 -1.90 17.24
CA ALA A 254 10.44 -2.10 18.67
C ALA A 254 10.54 -3.59 19.02
N LEU A 255 9.55 -4.39 18.61
CA LEU A 255 9.51 -5.82 18.80
C LEU A 255 10.69 -6.54 18.15
N ARG A 256 11.07 -6.19 16.92
CA ARG A 256 12.24 -6.78 16.24
C ARG A 256 13.51 -6.62 17.07
N HIS A 257 13.79 -5.42 17.58
CA HIS A 257 14.94 -5.20 18.45
C HIS A 257 14.78 -5.87 19.82
N GLY A 258 13.56 -5.88 20.36
CA GLY A 258 13.21 -6.49 21.63
C GLY A 258 13.47 -8.00 21.65
N PHE A 259 12.96 -8.73 20.65
CA PHE A 259 13.19 -10.16 20.49
C PHE A 259 14.67 -10.49 20.32
N ALA A 260 15.39 -9.73 19.48
CA ALA A 260 16.81 -9.96 19.23
C ALA A 260 17.70 -9.76 20.48
N ARG A 261 17.30 -8.88 21.41
CA ARG A 261 18.05 -8.61 22.65
C ARG A 261 17.82 -9.67 23.73
N GLN A 262 16.72 -10.39 23.66
CA GLN A 262 16.35 -11.35 24.70
C GLN A 262 16.91 -12.72 24.40
N LYS A 263 17.82 -13.18 25.27
CA LYS A 263 18.40 -14.53 25.18
C LYS A 263 17.35 -15.64 25.18
N LYS A 264 16.21 -15.42 25.84
CA LYS A 264 15.12 -16.40 25.87
C LYS A 264 14.47 -16.64 24.50
N PHE A 265 14.74 -15.84 23.48
CA PHE A 265 14.18 -16.00 22.14
C PHE A 265 15.24 -16.29 21.06
N SER A 266 16.49 -16.54 21.45
CA SER A 266 17.60 -16.71 20.49
C SER A 266 17.53 -17.97 19.62
N ASP A 267 16.71 -18.93 20.02
CA ASP A 267 16.40 -20.17 19.30
C ASP A 267 15.24 -20.01 18.28
N LEU A 268 14.53 -18.88 18.32
CA LEU A 268 13.41 -18.59 17.44
C LEU A 268 13.85 -17.65 16.31
N GLU A 269 13.44 -17.98 15.08
CA GLU A 269 13.55 -17.10 13.93
C GLU A 269 12.27 -16.28 13.79
N PHE A 270 12.41 -14.95 13.67
CA PHE A 270 11.30 -14.02 13.50
C PHE A 270 11.34 -13.35 12.12
N SER A 271 10.16 -13.09 11.59
CA SER A 271 9.96 -12.19 10.45
C SER A 271 8.66 -11.44 10.58
N PHE A 272 8.66 -10.18 10.14
CA PHE A 272 7.51 -9.31 10.28
C PHE A 272 6.91 -8.96 8.92
N ASN A 273 5.59 -8.81 8.88
CA ASN A 273 4.87 -8.27 7.75
C ASN A 273 3.80 -7.28 8.25
N SER A 274 4.02 -5.98 7.99
CA SER A 274 3.13 -4.88 8.40
C SER A 274 2.23 -4.34 7.28
N GLY A 275 2.28 -4.90 6.07
CA GLY A 275 1.63 -4.32 4.89
C GLY A 275 0.15 -4.68 4.69
N GLY A 276 -0.43 -5.46 5.61
CA GLY A 276 -1.81 -5.90 5.53
C GLY A 276 -2.15 -6.68 4.25
N LEU A 277 -3.44 -6.75 3.95
CA LEU A 277 -3.97 -7.46 2.76
C LEU A 277 -3.60 -6.76 1.45
N ILE A 278 -3.51 -5.43 1.45
CA ILE A 278 -3.21 -4.64 0.24
C ILE A 278 -1.79 -4.95 -0.24
N LEU A 279 -0.78 -4.85 0.64
CA LEU A 279 0.60 -5.16 0.25
C LEU A 279 0.76 -6.64 -0.11
N SER A 280 0.06 -7.54 0.58
CA SER A 280 0.09 -8.97 0.27
C SER A 280 -0.48 -9.26 -1.13
N ALA A 281 -1.59 -8.60 -1.51
CA ALA A 281 -2.15 -8.71 -2.86
C ALA A 281 -1.16 -8.16 -3.90
N LEU A 282 -0.57 -7.00 -3.64
CA LEU A 282 0.43 -6.35 -4.51
C LEU A 282 1.70 -7.19 -4.70
N ASN A 283 2.10 -7.95 -3.68
CA ASN A 283 3.23 -8.87 -3.73
C ASN A 283 2.87 -10.25 -4.30
N GLU A 284 1.75 -10.39 -5.01
CA GLU A 284 1.27 -11.66 -5.59
C GLU A 284 1.09 -12.77 -4.53
N GLY A 285 0.67 -12.40 -3.32
CA GLY A 285 0.50 -13.31 -2.19
C GLY A 285 1.81 -13.72 -1.50
N LYS A 286 2.96 -13.17 -1.92
CA LYS A 286 4.23 -13.41 -1.24
C LYS A 286 4.31 -12.68 0.09
N VAL A 287 4.98 -13.30 1.04
CA VAL A 287 5.13 -12.80 2.42
C VAL A 287 6.09 -11.60 2.50
N THR A 288 7.06 -11.50 1.58
CA THR A 288 8.06 -10.44 1.54
C THR A 288 8.12 -9.77 0.17
N PRO A 289 8.44 -8.46 0.10
CA PRO A 289 8.52 -7.72 -1.17
C PRO A 289 9.69 -8.19 -2.04
N ILE A 290 10.78 -8.65 -1.41
CA ILE A 290 11.92 -9.25 -2.09
C ILE A 290 11.87 -10.77 -1.86
N ASP A 291 11.77 -11.53 -2.93
CA ASP A 291 11.70 -13.00 -2.94
C ASP A 291 12.61 -13.56 -4.04
N ILE A 292 13.66 -14.27 -3.65
CA ILE A 292 14.64 -14.86 -4.57
C ILE A 292 14.38 -16.35 -4.68
N ARG A 293 13.93 -16.80 -5.86
CA ARG A 293 13.64 -18.21 -6.11
C ARG A 293 14.75 -18.89 -6.89
N VAL A 294 15.47 -19.80 -6.23
CA VAL A 294 16.46 -20.66 -6.88
C VAL A 294 15.78 -21.93 -7.40
N LYS A 295 15.88 -22.17 -8.72
CA LYS A 295 15.35 -23.37 -9.37
C LYS A 295 16.49 -24.22 -9.92
N GLY A 296 16.41 -25.53 -9.73
CA GLY A 296 17.38 -26.47 -10.26
C GLY A 296 16.85 -27.90 -10.28
N LYS A 297 17.42 -28.75 -11.13
CA LYS A 297 17.04 -30.18 -11.22
C LYS A 297 17.40 -30.97 -9.97
N LYS A 298 18.39 -30.51 -9.21
CA LYS A 298 18.90 -31.14 -7.99
C LYS A 298 18.61 -30.24 -6.78
N PRO A 299 17.61 -30.57 -5.94
CA PRO A 299 17.20 -29.72 -4.82
C PRO A 299 18.34 -29.37 -3.87
N ARG A 300 19.18 -30.34 -3.49
CA ARG A 300 20.33 -30.13 -2.60
C ARG A 300 21.37 -29.16 -3.16
N GLU A 301 21.61 -29.16 -4.47
CA GLU A 301 22.52 -28.19 -5.10
C GLU A 301 21.88 -26.80 -5.16
N ALA A 302 20.57 -26.72 -5.44
CA ALA A 302 19.82 -25.47 -5.40
C ALA A 302 19.80 -24.85 -4.00
N HIS A 303 19.65 -25.66 -2.94
CA HIS A 303 19.69 -25.19 -1.55
C HIS A 303 21.05 -24.60 -1.19
N LYS A 304 22.16 -25.27 -1.56
CA LYS A 304 23.52 -24.72 -1.37
C LYS A 304 23.73 -23.36 -2.06
N ILE A 305 23.14 -23.18 -3.24
CA ILE A 305 23.19 -21.89 -3.94
C ILE A 305 22.33 -20.86 -3.20
N ALA A 306 21.15 -21.24 -2.71
CA ALA A 306 20.30 -20.37 -1.91
C ALA A 306 21.00 -19.92 -0.62
N ASP A 307 21.70 -20.82 0.08
CA ASP A 307 22.55 -20.49 1.24
C ASP A 307 23.64 -19.48 0.90
N LEU A 308 24.31 -19.65 -0.24
CA LEU A 308 25.35 -18.72 -0.67
C LEU A 308 24.79 -17.33 -0.99
N ILE A 309 23.62 -17.28 -1.63
CA ILE A 309 22.91 -16.02 -1.90
C ILE A 309 22.47 -15.38 -0.59
N HIS A 310 21.85 -16.14 0.31
CA HIS A 310 21.38 -15.67 1.62
C HIS A 310 22.52 -15.04 2.42
N ARG A 311 23.68 -15.70 2.54
CA ARG A 311 24.85 -15.15 3.24
C ARG A 311 25.35 -13.84 2.66
N LYS A 312 25.31 -13.68 1.34
CA LYS A 312 25.72 -12.42 0.68
C LYS A 312 24.70 -11.32 0.88
N VAL A 313 23.41 -11.64 0.75
CA VAL A 313 22.29 -10.70 0.89
C VAL A 313 22.16 -10.22 2.33
N ALA A 314 22.37 -11.09 3.32
CA ALA A 314 22.31 -10.75 4.74
C ALA A 314 23.37 -9.73 5.18
N MET A 315 24.44 -9.52 4.39
CA MET A 315 25.47 -8.51 4.67
C MET A 315 25.15 -7.13 4.06
N ILE A 316 24.11 -7.02 3.23
CA ILE A 316 23.73 -5.77 2.59
C ILE A 316 23.01 -4.89 3.63
N ASP A 317 23.44 -3.63 3.73
CA ASP A 317 22.81 -2.67 4.63
C ASP A 317 21.33 -2.48 4.28
N GLY A 318 20.47 -2.44 5.30
CA GLY A 318 19.01 -2.39 5.16
C GLY A 318 18.28 -3.72 5.00
N VAL A 319 18.99 -4.85 4.80
CA VAL A 319 18.35 -6.18 4.78
C VAL A 319 18.03 -6.62 6.22
N VAL A 320 16.76 -6.96 6.45
CA VAL A 320 16.27 -7.50 7.73
C VAL A 320 15.50 -8.80 7.50
N ASP A 321 15.44 -9.65 8.52
CA ASP A 321 14.63 -10.87 8.56
C ASP A 321 14.86 -11.84 7.37
N SER A 322 16.06 -11.82 6.79
CA SER A 322 16.42 -12.66 5.64
C SER A 322 16.45 -14.13 6.03
N ARG A 323 15.71 -14.98 5.32
CA ARG A 323 15.64 -16.42 5.61
C ARG A 323 15.46 -17.25 4.34
N ILE A 324 15.78 -18.53 4.44
CA ILE A 324 15.40 -19.53 3.44
C ILE A 324 14.11 -20.18 3.93
N LEU A 325 13.08 -20.16 3.07
CA LEU A 325 11.76 -20.64 3.47
C LEU A 325 11.74 -22.16 3.64
N GLN A 326 12.34 -22.92 2.71
CA GLN A 326 12.40 -24.37 2.81
C GLN A 326 13.52 -24.83 3.75
N ARG A 327 13.17 -25.67 4.73
CA ARG A 327 14.14 -26.36 5.59
C ARG A 327 14.29 -27.83 5.18
N GLU A 328 15.53 -28.30 5.14
CA GLU A 328 15.87 -29.70 4.80
C GLU A 328 16.30 -30.53 6.02
N ASP A 329 16.27 -29.96 7.22
CA ASP A 329 16.82 -30.52 8.46
C ASP A 329 15.74 -31.12 9.39
N TYR A 330 14.55 -31.43 8.85
CA TYR A 330 13.50 -32.04 9.66
C TYR A 330 13.89 -33.46 10.12
N PRO A 331 13.86 -33.77 11.43
CA PRO A 331 14.23 -35.08 11.92
C PRO A 331 13.23 -36.14 11.43
N THR A 332 13.75 -37.20 10.81
CA THR A 332 12.95 -38.29 10.26
C THR A 332 13.47 -39.65 10.76
N TYR A 333 12.55 -40.60 10.92
CA TYR A 333 12.91 -42.00 11.18
C TYR A 333 12.87 -42.77 9.87
N LYS A 334 13.98 -43.43 9.53
CA LYS A 334 14.05 -44.35 8.39
C LYS A 334 13.81 -45.76 8.88
N VAL A 335 12.65 -46.32 8.54
CA VAL A 335 12.28 -47.69 8.88
C VAL A 335 12.69 -48.61 7.73
N GLU A 336 13.70 -49.44 7.96
CA GLU A 336 14.17 -50.44 6.98
C GLU A 336 13.65 -51.81 7.40
N VAL A 337 12.70 -52.35 6.63
CA VAL A 337 12.11 -53.67 6.91
C VAL A 337 12.99 -54.74 6.29
N ASP A 338 13.46 -55.68 7.12
CA ASP A 338 14.11 -56.90 6.67
C ASP A 338 13.06 -57.83 6.05
N ARG A 339 13.06 -57.89 4.71
CA ARG A 339 12.07 -58.65 3.94
C ARG A 339 12.18 -60.16 4.17
N ALA A 340 13.38 -60.69 4.45
CA ALA A 340 13.56 -62.11 4.68
C ALA A 340 12.88 -62.54 5.98
N LYS A 341 13.12 -61.80 7.07
CA LYS A 341 12.48 -62.05 8.37
C LYS A 341 10.98 -61.83 8.36
N ALA A 342 10.51 -60.82 7.62
CA ALA A 342 9.07 -60.59 7.47
C ALA A 342 8.39 -61.76 6.74
N ALA A 343 9.03 -62.29 5.69
CA ALA A 343 8.52 -63.43 4.94
C ALA A 343 8.47 -64.72 5.77
N ASP A 344 9.44 -64.96 6.66
CA ASP A 344 9.42 -66.10 7.59
C ASP A 344 8.17 -66.09 8.50
N LEU A 345 7.63 -64.90 8.78
CA LEU A 345 6.41 -64.70 9.57
C LEU A 345 5.14 -64.58 8.70
N GLY A 346 5.24 -64.76 7.39
CA GLY A 346 4.14 -64.60 6.44
C GLY A 346 3.66 -63.16 6.28
N LEU A 347 4.47 -62.17 6.66
CA LEU A 347 4.14 -60.74 6.59
C LEU A 347 4.78 -60.09 5.35
N SER A 348 4.02 -59.23 4.68
CA SER A 348 4.57 -58.35 3.66
C SER A 348 5.21 -57.10 4.28
N GLN A 349 6.06 -56.42 3.52
CA GLN A 349 6.59 -55.12 3.95
C GLN A 349 5.47 -54.09 4.21
N GLU A 350 4.37 -54.18 3.47
CA GLU A 350 3.21 -53.30 3.64
C GLU A 350 2.52 -53.54 4.99
N ASP A 351 2.34 -54.79 5.41
CA ASP A 351 1.70 -55.15 6.68
C ASP A 351 2.49 -54.62 7.88
N VAL A 352 3.82 -54.75 7.82
CA VAL A 352 4.73 -54.21 8.83
C VAL A 352 4.62 -52.69 8.90
N VAL A 353 4.65 -52.00 7.75
CA VAL A 353 4.55 -50.53 7.71
C VAL A 353 3.18 -50.04 8.18
N LYS A 354 2.09 -50.69 7.76
CA LYS A 354 0.72 -50.37 8.23
C LYS A 354 0.62 -50.49 9.75
N SER A 355 1.18 -51.56 10.33
CA SER A 355 1.18 -51.76 11.79
C SER A 355 1.97 -50.67 12.52
N VAL A 356 3.14 -50.30 12.00
CA VAL A 356 3.96 -49.22 12.58
C VAL A 356 3.25 -47.87 12.47
N ILE A 357 2.64 -47.55 11.32
CA ILE A 357 1.90 -46.30 11.13
C ILE A 357 0.67 -46.26 12.04
N ALA A 358 -0.09 -47.35 12.13
CA ALA A 358 -1.25 -47.46 13.02
C ALA A 358 -0.89 -47.18 14.48
N ALA A 359 0.23 -47.74 14.94
CA ALA A 359 0.72 -47.57 16.29
C ALA A 359 1.24 -46.15 16.58
N LEU A 360 1.83 -45.46 15.59
CA LEU A 360 2.50 -44.16 15.79
C LEU A 360 1.67 -42.93 15.40
N ASN A 361 0.87 -43.04 14.34
CA ASN A 361 0.18 -41.91 13.70
C ASN A 361 -1.31 -42.19 13.45
N SER A 362 -1.87 -43.17 14.19
CA SER A 362 -3.23 -43.67 13.99
C SER A 362 -3.44 -44.31 12.61
N SER A 363 -4.64 -44.84 12.38
CA SER A 363 -5.05 -45.41 11.10
C SER A 363 -5.46 -44.37 10.06
N ILE A 364 -5.45 -43.08 10.43
CA ILE A 364 -6.00 -41.96 9.65
C ILE A 364 -5.35 -41.78 8.27
N GLN A 365 -4.10 -42.21 8.11
CA GLN A 365 -3.34 -42.08 6.87
C GLN A 365 -3.73 -43.11 5.80
N PHE A 366 -4.29 -44.26 6.20
CA PHE A 366 -4.62 -45.36 5.28
C PHE A 366 -6.07 -45.86 5.38
N ASN A 367 -6.80 -45.52 6.45
CA ASN A 367 -8.23 -45.73 6.58
C ASN A 367 -8.96 -44.39 6.45
N LYS A 368 -9.32 -44.04 5.21
CA LYS A 368 -10.01 -42.77 4.88
C LYS A 368 -11.48 -42.75 5.29
N ASN A 369 -12.08 -43.90 5.63
CA ASN A 369 -13.49 -44.04 6.00
C ASN A 369 -13.78 -43.55 7.45
N ILE A 370 -12.78 -43.04 8.17
CA ILE A 370 -12.97 -42.51 9.54
C ILE A 370 -13.43 -41.04 9.51
N PHE A 371 -13.23 -40.31 8.41
CA PHE A 371 -13.60 -38.89 8.31
C PHE A 371 -15.01 -38.64 7.79
N TRP A 372 -15.58 -39.57 7.03
CA TRP A 372 -16.92 -39.47 6.47
C TRP A 372 -17.76 -40.59 7.09
N ILE A 373 -18.71 -40.23 7.95
CA ILE A 373 -19.65 -41.18 8.56
C ILE A 373 -20.72 -41.64 7.55
N ASP A 374 -20.79 -41.04 6.35
CA ASP A 374 -21.87 -41.23 5.39
C ASP A 374 -21.48 -41.87 4.03
N GLU A 375 -20.34 -42.56 3.93
CA GLU A 375 -20.06 -43.52 2.84
C GLU A 375 -19.37 -44.78 3.41
#